data_AF-X6E579-F1
#
_entry.id   AF-X6E579-F1
#
_cell.length_a   1.000
_cell.length_b   1.000
_cell.length_c   1.000
_cell.angle_alpha   90.00
_cell.angle_beta   90.00
_cell.angle_gamma   90.00
#
_symmetry.space_group_name_H-M   'P 1'
#
loop_
_entity.id
_entity.type
_entity.pdbx_description
1 polymer ?
#
loop_
_entity_poly.entity_id
_entity_poly.type
_entity_poly.pdbx_seq_one_letter_code
_entity_poly.pdbx_strand_id
1 'polypeptide(L)' 'MTNSFRTITVEKAAEAYVLSRGRTRFLSIAQAILAIRTLMPACKATDRELEELVAAASFVHGVPVAFDARRAKAPRLHS' A
#
# COMPACT_ATOMS: atom_id res chain seq x y z
N MET A 1 15.75 13.27 26.72
CA MET A 1 14.68 12.55 26.01
C MET A 1 15.23 12.10 24.65
N THR A 2 15.60 10.83 24.53
CA THR A 2 16.10 10.27 23.27
C THR A 2 14.91 9.90 22.38
N ASN A 3 14.47 10.82 21.53
CA ASN A 3 13.56 10.49 20.45
C ASN A 3 14.33 9.68 19.40
N SER A 4 14.40 8.37 19.61
CA SER A 4 14.78 7.45 18.54
C SER A 4 13.71 7.54 17.46
N PHE A 5 14.02 8.23 16.37
CA PHE A 5 13.22 8.13 15.15
C PHE A 5 13.43 6.73 14.60
N ARG A 6 12.56 5.81 15.00
CA ARG A 6 12.56 4.43 14.51
C ARG A 6 12.45 4.50 12.98
N THR A 7 13.41 3.89 12.28
CA THR A 7 13.34 3.77 10.82
C THR A 7 12.02 3.11 10.45
N ILE A 8 11.13 3.86 9.79
CA ILE A 8 9.87 3.33 9.30
C ILE A 8 10.19 2.58 8.02
N THR A 9 9.94 1.27 8.02
CA THR A 9 10.05 0.45 6.81
C THR A 9 8.75 0.55 6.01
N VAL A 10 8.80 0.20 4.72
CA VAL A 10 7.64 0.27 3.82
C VAL A 10 6.52 -0.65 4.30
N GLU A 11 6.88 -1.81 4.84
CA GLU A 11 5.96 -2.78 5.44
C GLU A 11 5.23 -2.17 6.65
N LYS A 12 5.95 -1.43 7.50
CA LYS A 12 5.35 -0.74 8.64
C LYS A 12 4.48 0.43 8.22
N ALA A 13 4.83 1.15 7.17
CA ALA A 13 3.97 2.17 6.59
C ALA A 13 2.68 1.56 6.01
N ALA A 14 2.78 0.44 5.29
CA ALA A 14 1.62 -0.28 4.75
C ALA A 14 0.70 -0.80 5.86
N GLU A 15 1.26 -1.45 6.87
CA GLU A 15 0.51 -1.94 8.03
C GLU A 15 -0.18 -0.80 8.80
N ALA A 16 0.54 0.30 9.06
CA ALA A 16 -0.04 1.47 9.73
C ALA A 16 -1.18 2.09 8.91
N TYR A 17 -1.04 2.15 7.58
CA TYR A 17 -2.10 2.63 6.70
C TYR A 17 -3.35 1.74 6.79
N VAL A 18 -3.20 0.41 6.69
CA VAL A 18 -4.30 -0.55 6.84
C VAL A 18 -5.02 -0.36 8.17
N LEU A 19 -4.28 -0.31 9.28
CA LEU A 19 -4.86 -0.14 10.62
C LEU A 19 -5.56 1.21 10.81
N SER A 20 -5.07 2.28 10.16
CA SER A 20 -5.71 3.59 10.19
C SER A 20 -7.06 3.64 9.47
N ARG A 21 -7.28 2.71 8.53
CA ARG A 21 -8.53 2.60 7.78
C ARG A 21 -9.43 1.61 8.52
N GLY A 22 -10.44 2.15 9.20
CA GLY A 22 -11.44 1.34 9.89
C GLY A 22 -12.16 0.34 8.98
N ARG A 23 -12.88 -0.61 9.58
CA ARG A 23 -13.50 -1.76 8.87
C ARG A 23 -14.79 -1.44 8.11
N THR A 24 -15.18 -0.17 7.99
CA THR A 24 -16.52 0.20 7.50
C THR A 24 -16.64 0.23 5.98
N ARG A 25 -15.53 0.24 5.24
CA ARG A 25 -15.49 0.23 3.75
C ARG A 25 -14.26 -0.52 3.23
N PHE A 26 -14.25 -0.80 1.93
CA PHE A 26 -13.09 -1.32 1.22
C PHE A 26 -11.92 -0.32 1.23
N LEU A 27 -10.71 -0.83 1.41
CA LEU A 27 -9.46 -0.10 1.25
C LEU A 27 -9.05 -0.09 -0.23
N SER A 28 -8.86 1.09 -0.81
CA SER A 28 -8.35 1.25 -2.18
C SER A 28 -6.83 1.04 -2.21
N ILE A 29 -6.36 0.09 -3.02
CA ILE A 29 -4.91 -0.12 -3.23
C ILE A 29 -4.27 1.14 -3.83
N ALA A 30 -4.91 1.78 -4.81
CA ALA A 30 -4.37 2.98 -5.44
C ALA A 30 -4.16 4.11 -4.41
N GLN A 31 -5.13 4.32 -3.52
CA GLN A 31 -5.00 5.32 -2.45
C GLN A 31 -3.97 4.92 -1.38
N ALA A 32 -3.83 3.63 -1.07
CA ALA A 32 -2.81 3.15 -0.16
C ALA A 32 -1.40 3.38 -0.71
N ILE A 33 -1.16 3.05 -1.98
CA ILE A 33 0.13 3.30 -2.65
C ILE A 33 0.47 4.79 -2.62
N LEU A 34 -0.48 5.66 -2.96
CA LEU A 34 -0.27 7.11 -2.92
C LEU A 34 0.09 7.58 -1.51
N ALA A 35 -0.64 7.13 -0.50
CA ALA A 35 -0.38 7.50 0.89
C ALA A 35 1.02 7.05 1.37
N ILE A 36 1.42 5.82 1.03
CA ILE A 36 2.76 5.30 1.37
C ILE A 36 3.83 6.15 0.69
N ARG A 37 3.65 6.53 -0.58
CA ARG A 37 4.61 7.39 -1.29
C ARG A 37 4.65 8.81 -0.75
N THR A 38 3.54 9.35 -0.28
CA THR A 38 3.51 10.64 0.42
C THR A 38 4.30 10.58 1.72
N LEU A 39 4.18 9.48 2.48
CA LEU A 39 4.92 9.28 3.73
C LEU A 39 6.40 8.97 3.49
N MET A 40 6.72 8.24 2.41
CA MET A 40 8.04 7.71 2.09
C MET A 40 8.44 8.05 0.64
N PRO A 41 8.75 9.32 0.32
CA PRO A 41 9.03 9.74 -1.05
C PRO A 41 10.28 9.10 -1.66
N ALA A 42 11.22 8.62 -0.84
CA ALA A 42 12.41 7.90 -1.28
C ALA A 42 12.19 6.37 -1.44
N CYS A 43 10.97 5.88 -1.22
CA CYS A 43 10.62 4.48 -1.42
C CYS A 43 10.81 4.06 -2.89
N LYS A 44 11.65 3.07 -3.13
CA LYS A 44 11.93 2.53 -4.48
C LYS A 44 11.02 1.36 -4.87
N ALA A 45 10.11 0.95 -4.00
CA ALA A 45 9.19 -0.14 -4.30
C ALA A 45 8.27 0.24 -5.47
N THR A 46 8.11 -0.71 -6.37
CA THR A 46 7.18 -0.64 -7.49
C THR A 46 5.73 -0.63 -7.00
N ASP A 47 4.81 -0.15 -7.83
CA ASP A 47 3.38 -0.18 -7.50
C ASP A 47 2.90 -1.61 -7.21
N ARG A 48 3.50 -2.61 -7.88
CA ARG A 48 3.16 -4.01 -7.68
C ARG A 48 3.63 -4.54 -6.32
N GLU A 49 4.86 -4.23 -5.91
CA GLU A 49 5.37 -4.60 -4.59
C GLU A 49 4.56 -3.92 -3.47
N LEU A 50 4.20 -2.64 -3.66
CA LEU A 50 3.34 -1.93 -2.71
C LEU A 50 1.93 -2.50 -2.65
N GLU A 51 1.33 -2.88 -3.79
CA GLU A 51 0.05 -3.59 -3.84
C GLU A 51 0.11 -4.91 -3.05
N GLU A 52 1.16 -5.71 -3.24
CA GLU A 52 1.34 -6.99 -2.54
C GLU A 52 1.48 -6.81 -1.03
N LEU A 53 2.28 -5.82 -0.58
CA LEU A 53 2.44 -5.50 0.84
C LEU A 53 1.13 -5.05 1.48
N VAL A 54 0.38 -4.17 0.82
CA VAL A 54 -0.90 -3.67 1.34
C VAL A 54 -1.94 -4.79 1.36
N ALA A 55 -2.01 -5.61 0.31
CA ALA A 55 -2.94 -6.74 0.24
C ALA A 55 -2.65 -7.77 1.33
N ALA A 56 -1.37 -8.11 1.55
CA ALA A 56 -0.96 -9.03 2.62
C ALA A 56 -1.32 -8.49 4.02
N ALA A 57 -1.00 -7.22 4.30
CA ALA A 57 -1.36 -6.60 5.57
C ALA A 57 -2.89 -6.54 5.76
N SER A 58 -3.64 -6.21 4.71
CA SER A 58 -5.10 -6.18 4.76
C SER A 58 -5.71 -7.55 5.01
N PHE A 59 -5.14 -8.60 4.41
CA PHE A 59 -5.55 -9.99 4.65
C PHE A 59 -5.33 -10.39 6.12
N VAL A 60 -4.15 -10.10 6.68
CA VAL A 60 -3.83 -10.39 8.09
C VAL A 60 -4.80 -9.69 9.05
N HIS A 61 -5.17 -8.45 8.75
CA HIS A 61 -6.02 -7.62 9.61
C HIS A 61 -7.53 -7.71 9.32
N GLY A 62 -7.92 -8.55 8.35
CA GLY A 62 -9.31 -8.74 7.95
C GLY A 62 -9.96 -7.49 7.36
N VAL A 63 -9.18 -6.65 6.68
CA VAL A 63 -9.65 -5.43 6.02
C VAL A 63 -10.00 -5.75 4.56
N PRO A 64 -11.23 -5.51 4.11
CA PRO A 64 -11.61 -5.75 2.73
C PRO A 64 -10.92 -4.74 1.81
N VAL A 65 -10.48 -5.18 0.62
CA VAL A 65 -9.64 -4.40 -0.31
C VAL A 65 -10.29 -4.29 -1.68
N ALA A 66 -10.16 -3.12 -2.32
CA ALA A 66 -10.43 -2.89 -3.72
C ALA A 66 -9.10 -2.81 -4.51
N PHE A 67 -8.90 -3.72 -5.46
CA PHE A 67 -7.72 -3.75 -6.34
C PHE A 67 -7.90 -2.80 -7.53
N ASP A 68 -7.75 -1.50 -7.27
CA ASP A 68 -7.99 -0.41 -8.22
C ASP A 68 -6.70 0.28 -8.72
N ALA A 69 -5.53 -0.23 -8.35
CA ALA A 69 -4.26 0.24 -8.89
C ALA A 69 -4.19 -0.03 -10.40
N ARG A 70 -3.85 1.01 -11.18
CA ARG A 70 -3.67 0.87 -12.61
C ARG A 70 -2.46 -0.02 -12.87
N ARG A 71 -2.68 -1.20 -13.46
CA ARG A 71 -1.60 -1.99 -14.04
C ARG A 71 -1.05 -1.25 -15.27
N ALA A 72 0.24 -1.37 -15.52
CA ALA A 72 0.83 -0.95 -16.79
C ALA A 72 0.00 -1.56 -17.93
N LYS A 73 -0.36 -0.75 -18.94
CA LYS A 73 -1.20 -1.19 -20.06
C LYS A 73 -0.64 -2.49 -20.62
N ALA A 74 -1.48 -3.52 -20.67
CA ALA A 74 -1.13 -4.76 -21.36
C ALA A 74 -0.71 -4.42 -22.80
N PRO A 75 0.28 -5.15 -23.38
CA PRO A 75 0.58 -5.01 -24.79
C PRO A 75 -0.71 -5.21 -25.57
N ARG A 76 -1.02 -4.30 -26.49
CA ARG A 76 -2.16 -4.52 -27.39
C ARG A 76 -1.81 -5.76 -28.21
N LEU A 77 -2.54 -6.85 -28.00
CA LEU A 77 -2.48 -8.00 -28.89
C LEU A 77 -3.05 -7.52 -30.23
N HIS A 78 -2.16 -7.26 -31.18
CA HIS A 78 -2.57 -7.07 -32.57
C HIS A 78 -2.97 -8.44 -33.11
N SER A 79 -4.25 -8.55 -33.50
CA SER A 79 -4.81 -9.68 -34.24
C SER A 79 -4.29 -9.72 -35.66
#